data_AF-A0A7S1G4A2-F1
#
_entry.id   AF-A0A7S1G4A2-F1
#
_cell.length_a   1.000
_cell.length_b   1.000
_cell.length_c   1.000
_cell.angle_alpha   90.00
_cell.angle_beta   90.00
_cell.angle_gamma   90.00
#
_symmetry.space_group_name_H-M   'P 1'
#
loop_
_entity.id
_entity.type
_entity.pdbx_description
1 polymer ?
#
loop_
_entity_poly.entity_id
_entity_poly.type
_entity_poly.pdbx_seq_one_letter_code
_entity_poly.pdbx_strand_id
1 'polypeptide(L)'
;VICPTSVLSQWCDEFTTRVAPGVVRVLQHYGAGRAASVAALRRYNVVVTTFGTVFHEFRSCGLESTTLAGGATALGGGGGGSGVGGGGRKAGCVLFGVRWERVVLDEAHIIKNRATQVAQACAHA
;
A
#
# COMPACT_ATOMS: atom_id res chain seq x y z
N VAL A 1 -6.80 -0.88 5.85
CA VAL A 1 -7.58 0.32 5.51
C VAL A 1 -6.72 1.18 4.61
N ILE A 2 -7.24 1.59 3.45
CA ILE A 2 -6.61 2.52 2.53
C ILE A 2 -7.45 3.79 2.56
N CYS A 3 -6.85 4.92 2.93
CA CYS A 3 -7.57 6.19 3.11
C CYS A 3 -6.77 7.38 2.55
N PRO A 4 -7.37 8.58 2.44
CA PRO A 4 -6.62 9.81 2.22
C PRO A 4 -5.57 10.04 3.32
N THR A 5 -4.45 10.68 2.97
CA THR A 5 -3.39 11.02 3.95
C THR A 5 -3.92 11.90 5.08
N SER A 6 -4.89 12.77 4.80
CA SER A 6 -5.49 13.70 5.78
C SER A 6 -6.23 13.02 6.92
N VAL A 7 -6.78 11.82 6.71
CA VAL A 7 -7.57 11.08 7.72
C VAL A 7 -6.82 9.87 8.28
N LEU A 8 -5.56 9.70 7.90
CA LEU A 8 -4.77 8.53 8.29
C LEU A 8 -4.51 8.46 9.80
N SER A 9 -4.20 9.59 10.46
CA SER A 9 -4.08 9.64 11.93
C SER A 9 -5.42 9.40 12.60
N GLN A 10 -6.50 10.01 12.08
CA GLN A 10 -7.86 9.84 12.62
C GLN A 10 -8.27 8.36 12.64
N TRP A 11 -8.03 7.60 11.56
CA TRP A 11 -8.29 6.16 11.54
C TRP A 11 -7.53 5.42 12.65
N CYS A 12 -6.26 5.78 12.88
CA CYS A 12 -5.45 5.15 13.94
C CYS A 12 -5.99 5.48 15.34
N ASP A 13 -6.42 6.72 15.55
CA ASP A 13 -7.01 7.19 16.81
C ASP A 13 -8.36 6.52 17.08
N GLU A 14 -9.19 6.31 16.05
CA GLU A 14 -10.47 5.62 16.21
C GLU A 14 -10.31 4.18 16.68
N PHE A 15 -9.34 3.43 16.15
CA PHE A 15 -9.04 2.09 16.67
C PHE A 15 -8.52 2.13 18.10
N THR A 16 -7.69 3.11 18.45
CA THR A 16 -7.10 3.20 19.80
C THR A 16 -8.13 3.62 20.85
N THR A 17 -9.08 4.48 20.48
CA THR A 17 -10.07 5.05 21.41
C THR A 17 -11.34 4.20 21.53
N ARG A 18 -11.75 3.49 20.47
CA ARG A 18 -13.01 2.75 20.42
C ARG A 18 -12.84 1.25 20.66
N VAL A 19 -11.62 0.72 20.60
CA VAL A 19 -11.33 -0.69 20.87
C VAL A 19 -10.64 -0.81 22.21
N ALA A 20 -10.98 -1.86 22.98
CA ALA A 20 -10.32 -2.13 24.24
C ALA A 20 -8.79 -2.27 24.04
N PRO A 21 -7.96 -1.69 24.93
CA PRO A 21 -6.51 -1.76 24.81
C PRO A 21 -6.00 -3.20 24.71
N GLY A 22 -5.06 -3.45 23.79
CA GLY A 22 -4.42 -4.75 23.60
C GLY A 22 -5.20 -5.75 22.74
N VAL A 23 -6.46 -5.47 22.36
CA VAL A 23 -7.24 -6.37 21.50
C VAL A 23 -6.80 -6.28 20.03
N VAL A 24 -6.51 -5.07 19.55
CA VAL A 24 -6.12 -4.82 18.16
C VAL A 24 -4.81 -4.07 18.13
N ARG A 25 -3.83 -4.62 17.40
CA ARG A 25 -2.57 -3.91 17.09
C ARG A 25 -2.70 -3.23 15.73
N VAL A 26 -2.62 -1.92 15.75
CA VAL A 26 -2.75 -1.07 14.56
C VAL A 26 -1.38 -0.59 14.12
N LEU A 27 -1.10 -0.66 12.83
CA LEU A 27 0.08 -0.05 12.21
C LEU A 27 -0.35 1.10 11.31
N GLN A 28 0.24 2.27 11.55
CA GLN A 28 0.21 3.38 10.63
C GLN A 28 1.34 3.22 9.59
N HIS A 29 1.02 2.62 8.45
CA HIS A 29 1.99 2.31 7.39
C HIS A 29 2.12 3.48 6.41
N TYR A 30 2.91 4.47 6.80
CA TYR A 30 3.17 5.69 6.03
C TYR A 30 4.54 6.31 6.39
N GLY A 31 5.21 6.93 5.41
CA GLY A 31 6.48 7.63 5.61
C GLY A 31 7.57 6.73 6.23
N ALA A 32 8.18 7.21 7.32
CA ALA A 32 9.19 6.48 8.09
C ALA A 32 8.61 5.34 8.96
N GLY A 33 7.29 5.33 9.21
CA GLY A 33 6.60 4.31 9.98
C GLY A 33 6.23 3.05 9.17
N ARG A 34 6.72 2.93 7.93
CA ARG A 34 6.44 1.77 7.09
C ARG A 34 7.13 0.51 7.60
N ALA A 35 6.43 -0.61 7.56
CA ALA A 35 7.03 -1.90 7.84
C ALA A 35 8.11 -2.23 6.81
N ALA A 36 9.31 -2.57 7.28
CA ALA A 36 10.44 -2.95 6.43
C ALA A 36 10.34 -4.37 5.85
N SER A 37 9.42 -5.19 6.36
CA SER A 37 9.24 -6.57 5.89
C SER A 37 7.81 -7.07 6.10
N VAL A 38 7.44 -8.08 5.32
CA VAL A 38 6.18 -8.83 5.48
C VAL A 38 6.05 -9.43 6.88
N ALA A 39 7.16 -9.91 7.45
CA ALA A 39 7.18 -10.49 8.79
C ALA A 39 6.87 -9.44 9.87
N ALA A 40 7.33 -8.20 9.70
CA ALA A 40 6.96 -7.10 10.59
C ALA A 40 5.48 -6.72 10.42
N LEU A 41 4.99 -6.65 9.18
CA LEU A 41 3.59 -6.30 8.88
C LEU A 41 2.60 -7.29 9.51
N ARG A 42 2.91 -8.59 9.46
CA ARG A 42 2.10 -9.67 10.06
C ARG A 42 1.98 -9.60 11.59
N ARG A 43 2.77 -8.76 12.27
CA ARG A 43 2.62 -8.48 13.70
C ARG A 43 1.49 -7.49 13.98
N TYR A 44 0.75 -7.03 12.99
CA TYR A 44 -0.37 -6.12 13.21
C TYR A 44 -1.66 -6.76 12.73
N ASN A 45 -2.75 -6.43 13.41
CA ASN A 45 -4.08 -6.91 13.06
C ASN A 45 -4.71 -5.98 12.01
N VAL A 46 -4.44 -4.68 12.12
CA VAL A 46 -4.94 -3.66 11.21
C VAL A 46 -3.77 -2.84 10.71
N VAL A 47 -3.73 -2.63 9.40
CA VAL A 47 -2.79 -1.71 8.77
C VAL A 47 -3.57 -0.59 8.13
N VAL A 48 -3.25 0.65 8.50
CA VAL A 48 -3.81 1.87 7.93
C VAL A 48 -2.75 2.48 7.02
N THR A 49 -3.09 2.71 5.77
CA THR A 49 -2.17 3.26 4.77
C THR A 49 -2.90 4.18 3.80
N THR A 50 -2.17 4.78 2.87
CA THR A 50 -2.72 5.73 1.90
C THR A 50 -2.71 5.19 0.49
N PHE A 51 -3.59 5.74 -0.36
CA PHE A 51 -3.60 5.47 -1.80
C PHE A 51 -2.21 5.65 -2.45
N GLY A 52 -1.49 6.70 -2.06
CA GLY A 52 -0.15 6.97 -2.58
C GLY A 52 0.89 5.92 -2.15
N THR A 53 0.84 5.47 -0.90
CA THR A 53 1.74 4.40 -0.42
C THR A 53 1.48 3.09 -1.16
N VAL A 54 0.22 2.70 -1.30
CA VAL A 54 -0.18 1.48 -2.03
C VAL A 54 0.34 1.53 -3.46
N PHE A 55 0.15 2.66 -4.15
CA PHE A 55 0.67 2.87 -5.50
C PHE A 55 2.20 2.76 -5.59
N HIS A 56 2.93 3.40 -4.68
CA HIS A 56 4.41 3.35 -4.69
C HIS A 56 4.94 1.93 -4.44
N GLU A 57 4.32 1.20 -3.52
CA GLU A 57 4.70 -0.20 -3.25
C GLU A 57 4.34 -1.12 -4.41
N PHE A 58 3.19 -0.90 -5.06
CA PHE A 58 2.78 -1.66 -6.24
C PHE A 58 3.80 -1.56 -7.37
N ARG A 59 4.27 -0.34 -7.67
CA ARG A 59 5.34 -0.12 -8.65
C ARG A 59 6.64 -0.82 -8.26
N SER A 60 6.93 -0.88 -6.96
CA SER A 60 8.12 -1.54 -6.42
C SER A 60 8.04 -3.06 -6.49
N CYS A 61 6.84 -3.64 -6.54
CA CYS A 61 6.61 -5.09 -6.64
C CYS A 61 7.03 -5.70 -7.98
N GLY A 62 7.15 -4.90 -9.06
CA GLY A 62 7.40 -5.45 -10.39
C GLY A 62 6.24 -6.31 -10.92
N LEU A 63 5.03 -6.20 -10.32
CA LEU A 63 3.80 -6.80 -10.83
C LEU A 63 3.26 -6.10 -12.10
N GLU A 64 4.07 -5.25 -12.74
CA GLU A 64 3.75 -4.60 -14.03
C GLU A 64 3.88 -5.55 -15.25
N SER A 65 3.90 -6.87 -15.06
CA SER A 65 3.81 -7.81 -16.18
C SER A 65 2.36 -8.26 -16.35
N THR A 66 1.65 -7.63 -17.31
CA THR A 66 0.73 -8.30 -18.29
C THR A 66 -0.42 -7.40 -18.82
N THR A 67 -0.68 -6.17 -18.36
CA THR A 67 -1.86 -5.41 -18.90
C THR A 67 -1.69 -3.94 -19.30
N LEU A 68 -0.51 -3.33 -19.15
CA LEU A 68 -0.36 -1.87 -19.33
C LEU A 68 0.57 -1.45 -20.48
N ALA A 69 0.42 -2.06 -21.66
CA ALA A 69 0.87 -1.45 -22.90
C ALA A 69 -0.22 -0.47 -23.38
N GLY A 70 -0.31 0.72 -22.76
CA GLY A 70 -1.27 1.74 -23.20
C GLY A 70 -1.35 2.98 -22.32
N GLY A 71 -0.40 3.91 -22.50
CA GLY A 71 -0.59 5.31 -22.11
C GLY A 71 0.29 5.78 -20.95
N ALA A 72 1.54 6.15 -21.27
CA ALA A 72 2.41 6.90 -20.38
C ALA A 72 2.01 8.38 -20.32
N THR A 73 1.93 8.95 -19.12
CA THR A 73 2.36 10.34 -18.88
C THR A 73 3.22 10.36 -17.61
N ALA A 74 4.47 10.75 -17.82
CA ALA A 74 5.50 10.89 -16.81
C ALA A 74 5.20 12.01 -15.82
N LEU A 75 5.39 11.74 -14.53
CA LEU A 75 5.91 12.73 -13.59
C LEU A 75 7.05 12.05 -12.81
N GLY A 76 8.22 12.69 -12.91
CA GLY A 76 9.52 12.13 -12.55
C GLY A 76 9.79 12.02 -11.05
N GLY A 77 10.82 11.24 -10.75
CA GLY A 77 11.35 11.07 -9.41
C GLY A 77 12.32 9.90 -9.28
N GLY A 78 13.43 9.97 -10.02
CA GLY A 78 14.76 9.38 -9.79
C GLY A 78 14.94 8.02 -9.06
N GLY A 79 15.63 7.09 -9.74
CA GLY A 79 16.59 6.21 -9.06
C GLY A 79 16.75 4.80 -9.61
N GLY A 80 17.71 4.60 -10.51
CA GLY A 80 18.53 3.37 -10.58
C GLY A 80 17.98 2.21 -11.41
N GLY A 81 18.48 2.06 -12.63
CA GLY A 81 18.33 0.84 -13.42
C GLY A 81 19.23 -0.31 -12.95
N SER A 82 18.85 -1.52 -13.36
CA SER A 82 19.68 -2.66 -13.81
C SER A 82 19.24 -4.00 -13.24
N GLY A 83 19.18 -4.99 -14.13
CA GLY A 83 19.50 -6.37 -13.77
C GLY A 83 18.34 -7.36 -13.86
N VAL A 84 18.34 -8.12 -14.96
CA VAL A 84 17.78 -9.47 -15.04
C VAL A 84 18.46 -10.37 -14.00
N GLY A 85 17.67 -11.16 -13.26
CA GLY A 85 18.15 -12.35 -12.54
C GLY A 85 18.02 -12.32 -11.01
N GLY A 86 17.27 -13.28 -10.46
CA GLY A 86 17.33 -13.68 -9.05
C GLY A 86 16.04 -13.45 -8.26
N GLY A 87 15.38 -14.54 -7.86
CA GLY A 87 14.13 -14.55 -7.08
C GLY A 87 14.28 -14.07 -5.62
N GLY A 88 14.61 -12.79 -5.44
CA GLY A 88 14.52 -12.08 -4.16
C GLY A 88 13.34 -11.12 -4.19
N ARG A 89 12.40 -11.24 -3.23
CA ARG A 89 11.28 -10.29 -3.09
C ARG A 89 11.85 -8.89 -2.81
N LYS A 90 11.58 -7.91 -3.69
CA LYS A 90 12.04 -6.52 -3.56
C LYS A 90 11.54 -5.90 -2.24
N ALA A 91 12.44 -5.25 -1.51
CA ALA A 91 12.23 -4.68 -0.17
C ALA A 91 11.21 -3.52 -0.08
N GLY A 92 10.50 -3.20 -1.16
CA GLY A 92 9.50 -2.12 -1.21
C GLY A 92 8.06 -2.59 -1.47
N CYS A 93 7.80 -3.89 -1.46
CA CYS A 93 6.52 -4.51 -1.85
C CYS A 93 5.85 -5.20 -0.65
N VAL A 94 5.91 -4.58 0.53
CA VAL A 94 5.53 -5.26 1.77
C VAL A 94 4.02 -5.49 1.85
N LEU A 95 3.23 -4.51 1.39
CA LEU A 95 1.76 -4.61 1.37
C LEU A 95 1.23 -5.76 0.49
N PHE A 96 1.86 -6.00 -0.67
CA PHE A 96 1.46 -7.03 -1.64
C PHE A 96 2.07 -8.41 -1.36
N GLY A 97 2.99 -8.49 -0.39
CA GLY A 97 3.52 -9.77 0.10
C GLY A 97 2.63 -10.44 1.16
N VAL A 98 1.50 -9.82 1.51
CA VAL A 98 0.53 -10.31 2.50
C VAL A 98 -0.80 -10.59 1.81
N ARG A 99 -1.45 -11.69 2.18
CA ARG A 99 -2.86 -11.93 1.84
C ARG A 99 -3.71 -11.27 2.91
N TRP A 100 -4.46 -10.25 2.52
CA TRP A 100 -5.38 -9.54 3.41
C TRP A 100 -6.69 -10.30 3.56
N GLU A 101 -7.20 -10.34 4.79
CA GLU A 101 -8.55 -10.86 5.07
C GLU A 101 -9.63 -9.90 4.57
N ARG A 102 -9.37 -8.60 4.71
CA ARG A 102 -10.28 -7.53 4.29
C ARG A 102 -9.49 -6.29 3.89
N VAL A 103 -9.82 -5.75 2.72
CA VAL A 103 -9.38 -4.41 2.29
C VAL A 103 -10.58 -3.47 2.40
N VAL A 104 -10.39 -2.33 3.06
CA VAL A 104 -11.39 -1.28 3.20
C VAL A 104 -10.84 -0.04 2.53
N LEU A 105 -11.59 0.49 1.56
CA LEU A 105 -11.28 1.73 0.85
C LEU A 105 -12.13 2.85 1.43
N ASP A 106 -11.49 3.77 2.12
CA ASP A 106 -12.10 5.00 2.58
C ASP A 106 -12.00 6.07 1.50
N GLU A 107 -13.04 6.89 1.35
CA GLU A 107 -13.16 7.87 0.27
C GLU A 107 -12.89 7.29 -1.14
N ALA A 108 -13.51 6.13 -1.43
CA ALA A 108 -13.31 5.38 -2.67
C ALA A 108 -13.59 6.19 -3.96
N HIS A 109 -14.33 7.29 -3.86
CA HIS A 109 -14.58 8.21 -4.96
C HIS A 109 -13.28 8.78 -5.58
N ILE A 110 -12.17 8.78 -4.84
CA ILE A 110 -10.82 9.20 -5.29
C ILE A 110 -10.28 8.30 -6.41
N ILE A 111 -10.63 7.01 -6.42
CA ILE A 111 -10.13 6.03 -7.39
C ILE A 111 -11.19 5.57 -8.39
N LYS A 112 -12.22 6.39 -8.64
CA LYS A 112 -13.34 6.06 -9.55
C LYS A 112 -12.91 5.75 -10.99
N ASN A 113 -11.75 6.26 -11.43
CA ASN A 113 -11.22 5.99 -12.77
C ASN A 113 -10.27 4.79 -12.75
N ARG A 114 -10.76 3.63 -13.23
CA ARG A 114 -10.02 2.37 -13.38
C ARG A 114 -8.76 2.45 -14.23
N ALA A 115 -8.62 3.45 -15.10
CA ALA A 115 -7.45 3.61 -15.95
C ALA A 115 -6.25 4.21 -15.18
N THR A 116 -6.49 4.76 -13.99
CA THR A 116 -5.42 5.33 -13.18
C THR A 116 -4.58 4.22 -12.53
N GLN A 117 -3.27 4.41 -12.47
CA GLN A 117 -2.37 3.44 -11.87
C GLN A 117 -2.65 3.23 -10.37
N VAL A 118 -3.16 4.25 -9.68
CA VAL A 118 -3.56 4.15 -8.26
C VAL A 118 -4.78 3.24 -8.10
N ALA A 119 -5.79 3.37 -8.96
CA ALA A 119 -6.96 2.49 -8.95
C ALA A 119 -6.56 1.04 -9.25
N GLN A 120 -5.64 0.83 -10.21
CA GLN A 120 -5.09 -0.48 -10.53
C GLN A 120 -4.31 -1.06 -9.34
N ALA A 121 -3.42 -0.29 -8.73
CA ALA A 121 -2.68 -0.72 -7.54
C ALA A 121 -3.60 -1.15 -6.39
N CYS A 122 -4.68 -0.41 -6.15
CA CYS A 122 -5.67 -0.75 -5.11
C CYS A 122 -6.49 -2.00 -5.47
N ALA A 123 -6.77 -2.25 -6.76
CA ALA A 123 -7.46 -3.44 -7.21
C ALA A 123 -6.62 -4.73 -7.09
N HIS A 124 -5.29 -4.58 -7.04
CA HIS A 124 -4.33 -5.67 -6.85
C HIS A 124 -3.87 -5.85 -5.39
N ALA A 125 -4.39 -5.04 -4.47
CA ALA A 125 -4.06 -5.09 -3.05
C ALA A 125 -4.77 -6.24 -2.32
#